data_AF-A0ABD1FAD5-F1
#
_entry.id   AF-A0ABD1FAD5-F1
#
_cell.length_a   1.000
_cell.length_b   1.000
_cell.length_c   1.000
_cell.angle_alpha   90.00
_cell.angle_beta   90.00
_cell.angle_gamma   90.00
#
_symmetry.space_group_name_H-M   'P 1'
#
loop_
_entity.id
_entity.type
_entity.pdbx_description
1 polymer ?
#
loop_
_entity_poly.entity_id
_entity_poly.type
_entity_poly.pdbx_seq_one_letter_code
_entity_poly.pdbx_strand_id
1 'polypeptide(L)'
;MQFIMPREILNAQSRKLVLNVLEYFQNKKETTKENVSAIACAAEALKLSPRTISRIRHEGARDTMVSANRNAPKTRDLSDDVKSQIRSIIYTMTAKKDFITREKLREELKQNML
;
A
#
# COMPACT_ATOMS: atom_id res chain seq x y z
N MET A 1 29.46 -0.64 14.90
CA MET A 1 28.97 0.46 14.01
C MET A 1 27.78 1.14 14.67
N GLN A 2 27.78 2.47 14.77
CA GLN A 2 26.66 3.24 15.32
C GLN A 2 25.72 3.65 14.18
N PHE A 3 24.46 3.19 14.23
CA PHE A 3 23.43 3.59 13.30
C PHE A 3 22.71 4.84 13.80
N ILE A 4 22.49 5.80 12.92
CA ILE A 4 21.69 6.98 13.25
C ILE A 4 20.22 6.60 13.14
N MET A 5 19.50 6.66 14.25
CA MET A 5 18.04 6.65 14.22
C MET A 5 17.58 8.08 13.91
N PRO A 6 17.06 8.36 12.71
CA PRO A 6 16.52 9.69 12.45
C PRO A 6 15.34 9.91 13.40
N ARG A 7 15.51 10.81 14.38
CA ARG A 7 14.42 11.32 15.21
C ARG A 7 13.45 12.18 14.39
N GLU A 8 13.92 12.66 13.24
CA GLU A 8 13.14 13.46 12.29
C GLU A 8 12.55 12.59 11.18
N ILE A 9 11.33 12.92 10.78
CA ILE A 9 10.63 12.27 9.67
C ILE A 9 11.42 12.59 8.40
N LEU A 10 12.06 11.58 7.80
CA LEU A 10 12.70 11.73 6.49
C LEU A 10 11.70 12.27 5.47
N ASN A 11 12.05 13.38 4.81
CA ASN A 11 11.23 14.01 3.78
C ASN A 11 11.11 13.10 2.54
N ALA A 12 10.20 13.43 1.63
CA ALA A 12 9.89 12.60 0.47
C ALA A 12 11.11 12.35 -0.45
N GLN A 13 11.98 13.34 -0.62
CA GLN A 13 13.19 13.21 -1.45
C GLN A 13 14.19 12.24 -0.84
N SER A 14 14.43 12.33 0.47
CA SER A 14 15.31 11.41 1.19
C SER A 14 14.79 9.97 1.16
N ARG A 15 13.46 9.78 1.26
CA ARG A 15 12.84 8.45 1.11
C ARG A 15 13.07 7.87 -0.29
N LYS A 16 12.91 8.69 -1.34
CA LYS A 16 13.16 8.28 -2.73
C LYS A 16 14.63 7.87 -2.92
N LEU A 17 15.57 8.62 -2.33
CA LEU A 17 16.98 8.26 -2.36
C LEU A 17 17.23 6.89 -1.70
N VAL A 18 16.61 6.61 -0.54
CA VAL A 18 16.73 5.31 0.13
C VAL A 18 16.22 4.17 -0.76
N LEU A 19 15.10 4.36 -1.44
CA LEU A 19 14.53 3.36 -2.36
C LEU A 19 15.45 3.11 -3.56
N ASN A 20 15.99 4.17 -4.18
CA ASN A 20 16.91 4.04 -5.31
C ASN A 20 18.19 3.28 -4.93
N VAL A 21 18.74 3.56 -3.75
CA VAL A 21 19.94 2.86 -3.25
C VAL A 21 19.62 1.39 -2.94
N LEU A 22 18.46 1.11 -2.36
CA LEU A 22 18.02 -0.26 -2.13
C LEU A 22 17.86 -1.04 -3.44
N GLU A 23 17.22 -0.42 -4.44
CA GLU A 23 17.03 -1.00 -5.78
C GLU A 23 18.38 -1.28 -6.47
N TYR A 24 19.33 -0.36 -6.38
CA TYR A 24 20.69 -0.57 -6.88
C TYR A 24 21.32 -1.85 -6.30
N PHE A 25 21.24 -2.06 -4.98
CA PHE A 25 21.81 -3.26 -4.36
C PHE A 25 21.01 -4.52 -4.66
N GLN A 26 19.71 -4.43 -4.91
CA GLN A 26 18.89 -5.56 -5.36
C GLN A 26 19.28 -6.00 -6.78
N ASN A 27 19.42 -5.05 -7.70
CA ASN A 27 19.84 -5.32 -9.08
C ASN A 27 21.29 -5.79 -9.13
N LYS A 28 22.16 -5.26 -8.26
CA LYS A 28 23.55 -5.76 -8.13
C LYS A 28 23.59 -7.19 -7.59
N LYS A 29 22.66 -7.58 -6.71
CA LYS A 29 22.58 -8.96 -6.22
C LYS A 29 22.23 -9.98 -7.32
N GLU A 30 21.52 -9.57 -8.38
CA GLU A 30 21.31 -10.43 -9.55
C GLU A 30 22.60 -10.71 -10.32
N THR A 31 23.63 -9.85 -10.19
CA THR A 31 24.92 -10.02 -10.89
C THR A 31 26.01 -10.67 -10.03
N THR A 32 25.93 -10.60 -8.69
CA THR A 32 26.91 -11.22 -7.78
C THR A 32 26.27 -12.32 -6.92
N LYS A 33 26.78 -13.57 -7.03
CA LYS A 33 26.37 -14.77 -6.28
C LYS A 33 26.48 -14.68 -4.74
N GLU A 34 26.85 -13.52 -4.19
CA GLU A 34 26.90 -13.31 -2.76
C GLU A 34 25.49 -13.07 -2.21
N ASN A 35 25.08 -13.94 -1.29
CA ASN A 35 23.77 -13.89 -0.63
C ASN A 35 23.65 -12.74 0.39
N VAL A 36 24.34 -11.61 0.19
CA VAL A 36 24.30 -10.48 1.11
C VAL A 36 22.93 -9.80 0.99
N SER A 37 22.31 -9.46 2.12
CA SER A 37 21.00 -8.80 2.12
C SER A 37 21.12 -7.38 1.57
N ALA A 38 20.40 -7.06 0.48
CA ALA A 38 20.40 -5.71 -0.10
C ALA A 38 19.98 -4.63 0.92
N ILE A 39 19.13 -4.99 1.90
CA ILE A 39 18.74 -4.12 3.00
C ILE A 39 19.95 -3.82 3.91
N ALA A 40 20.80 -4.80 4.19
CA ALA A 40 21.98 -4.60 5.00
C ALA A 40 23.00 -3.70 4.29
N CYS A 41 23.25 -3.93 2.99
CA CYS A 41 24.12 -3.08 2.19
C CYS A 41 23.60 -1.63 2.11
N ALA A 42 22.30 -1.45 1.87
CA ALA A 42 21.70 -0.12 1.84
C ALA A 42 21.76 0.56 3.22
N ALA A 43 21.59 -0.20 4.31
CA ALA A 43 21.65 0.30 5.68
C ALA A 43 23.05 0.81 6.02
N GLU A 44 24.07 0.05 5.64
CA GLU A 44 25.47 0.43 5.80
C GLU A 44 25.82 1.67 4.96
N ALA A 45 25.47 1.66 3.67
CA ALA A 45 25.77 2.75 2.75
C ALA A 45 25.13 4.09 3.17
N LEU A 46 23.90 4.05 3.68
CA LEU A 46 23.15 5.24 4.10
C LEU A 46 23.32 5.54 5.60
N LYS A 47 24.08 4.72 6.34
CA LYS A 47 24.22 4.78 7.81
C LYS A 47 22.88 4.81 8.55
N LEU A 48 21.86 4.16 7.96
CA LEU A 48 20.52 4.02 8.51
C LEU A 48 20.34 2.64 9.12
N SER A 49 19.43 2.52 10.09
CA SER A 49 19.10 1.19 10.60
C SER A 49 18.41 0.35 9.51
N PRO A 50 18.66 -0.98 9.44
CA PRO A 50 17.92 -1.88 8.54
C PRO A 50 16.40 -1.79 8.72
N ARG A 51 15.96 -1.52 9.95
CA ARG A 51 14.55 -1.31 10.30
C ARG A 51 13.97 -0.06 9.63
N THR A 52 14.73 1.02 9.56
CA THR A 52 14.34 2.27 8.88
C THR A 52 14.16 2.02 7.38
N ILE A 53 15.10 1.32 6.75
CA ILE A 53 15.01 0.99 5.31
C ILE A 53 13.82 0.07 5.03
N SER A 54 13.62 -0.97 5.84
CA SER A 54 12.47 -1.86 5.72
C SER A 54 11.14 -1.10 5.84
N ARG A 55 11.04 -0.19 6.82
CA ARG A 55 9.88 0.68 7.00
C ARG A 55 9.64 1.57 5.77
N ILE A 56 10.66 2.23 5.25
CA ILE A 56 10.54 3.09 4.04
C ILE A 56 10.11 2.27 2.83
N ARG A 57 10.66 1.08 2.62
CA ARG A 57 10.22 0.17 1.55
C ARG A 57 8.74 -0.19 1.67
N HIS A 58 8.28 -0.53 2.87
CA HIS A 58 6.88 -0.86 3.13
C HIS A 58 5.93 0.34 3.05
N GLU A 59 6.41 1.55 3.31
CA GLU A 59 5.65 2.79 3.14
C GLU A 59 5.59 3.23 1.68
N GLY A 60 6.69 3.15 0.92
CA GLY A 60 6.71 3.46 -0.52
C GLY A 60 5.85 2.50 -1.38
N ALA A 61 5.72 1.24 -0.96
CA ALA A 61 4.76 0.30 -1.55
C ALA A 61 3.28 0.67 -1.24
N ARG A 62 3.03 1.53 -0.26
CA ARG A 62 1.68 2.04 0.06
C ARG A 62 1.38 3.34 -0.69
N ASP A 63 2.37 4.14 -1.08
CA ASP A 63 2.11 5.35 -1.87
C ASP A 63 1.64 5.04 -3.30
N THR A 64 1.92 3.83 -3.81
CA THR A 64 1.38 3.32 -5.11
C THR A 64 0.05 2.59 -4.97
N MET A 65 -0.37 2.24 -3.76
CA MET A 65 -1.68 1.66 -3.49
C MET A 65 -2.51 2.69 -2.73
N VAL A 66 -3.40 3.39 -3.45
CA VAL A 66 -4.48 4.24 -2.91
C VAL A 66 -4.84 3.77 -1.50
N SER A 67 -4.45 4.58 -0.51
CA SER A 67 -4.55 4.27 0.92
C SER A 67 -5.94 3.72 1.25
N ALA A 68 -6.06 2.40 1.27
CA ALA A 68 -7.22 1.74 1.82
C ALA A 68 -7.15 1.98 3.31
N ASN A 69 -7.93 2.95 3.75
CA ASN A 69 -8.09 3.40 5.12
C ASN A 69 -8.20 2.17 6.05
N ARG A 70 -7.10 1.76 6.68
CA ARG A 70 -7.00 0.48 7.42
C ARG A 70 -7.84 0.45 8.70
N ASN A 71 -8.41 1.60 9.07
CA ASN A 71 -9.30 1.78 10.22
C ASN A 71 -10.77 1.95 9.83
N ALA A 72 -11.13 1.83 8.55
CA ALA A 72 -12.54 1.69 8.20
C ALA A 72 -13.02 0.33 8.73
N PRO A 73 -14.16 0.25 9.45
CA PRO A 73 -14.74 -1.03 9.79
C PRO A 73 -14.90 -1.82 8.48
N LYS A 74 -14.14 -2.90 8.36
CA LYS A 74 -14.27 -3.80 7.22
C LYS A 74 -15.72 -4.27 7.24
N THR A 75 -16.36 -4.35 6.09
CA THR A 75 -17.69 -4.95 5.88
C THR A 75 -17.70 -6.46 6.16
N ARG A 76 -16.88 -6.94 7.11
CA ARG A 76 -16.82 -8.31 7.61
C ARG A 76 -18.16 -8.72 8.23
N ASP A 77 -18.92 -7.77 8.76
CA ASP A 77 -20.20 -8.02 9.43
C ASP A 77 -21.40 -8.04 8.48
N LEU A 78 -21.20 -7.75 7.18
CA LEU A 78 -22.27 -7.93 6.20
C LEU A 78 -22.39 -9.40 5.83
N SER A 79 -23.62 -9.93 5.78
CA SER A 79 -23.87 -11.26 5.25
C SER A 79 -23.43 -11.34 3.78
N ASP A 80 -23.06 -12.54 3.34
CA ASP A 80 -22.60 -12.73 1.97
C ASP A 80 -23.69 -12.44 0.93
N ASP A 81 -24.96 -12.59 1.32
CA ASP A 81 -26.13 -12.21 0.51
C ASP A 81 -26.16 -10.70 0.27
N VAL A 82 -25.98 -9.89 1.32
CA VAL A 82 -25.94 -8.43 1.21
C VAL A 82 -24.75 -7.98 0.37
N LYS A 83 -23.59 -8.63 0.52
CA LYS A 83 -22.43 -8.35 -0.34
C LYS A 83 -22.71 -8.71 -1.81
N SER A 84 -23.43 -9.80 -2.06
CA SER A 84 -23.81 -10.23 -3.40
C SER A 84 -24.75 -9.23 -4.06
N GLN A 85 -25.75 -8.74 -3.32
CA GLN A 85 -26.68 -7.70 -3.78
C GLN A 85 -25.96 -6.39 -4.11
N ILE A 86 -25.04 -5.93 -3.25
CA ILE A 86 -24.23 -4.74 -3.50
C ILE A 86 -23.42 -4.90 -4.80
N ARG A 87 -22.79 -6.07 -5.01
CA ARG A 87 -22.05 -6.35 -6.25
C ARG A 87 -22.96 -6.31 -7.48
N SER A 88 -24.14 -6.92 -7.40
CA SER A 88 -25.11 -6.94 -8.50
C SER A 88 -25.57 -5.54 -8.91
N ILE A 89 -25.85 -4.67 -7.94
CA ILE A 89 -26.21 -3.26 -8.18
C ILE A 89 -25.06 -2.52 -8.85
N ILE A 90 -23.83 -2.66 -8.35
CA ILE A 90 -22.64 -2.03 -8.94
C ILE A 90 -22.43 -2.50 -10.38
N TYR A 91 -22.57 -3.81 -10.65
CA TYR A 91 -22.45 -4.34 -12.01
C TYR A 91 -23.55 -3.83 -12.95
N THR A 92 -24.77 -3.70 -12.46
CA THR A 92 -25.89 -3.15 -13.25
C THR A 92 -25.67 -1.67 -13.57
N MET A 93 -25.24 -0.86 -12.60
CA MET A 93 -24.95 0.56 -12.79
C MET A 93 -23.75 0.79 -13.73
N THR A 94 -22.68 0.00 -13.56
CA THR A 94 -21.53 0.08 -14.47
C THR A 94 -21.89 -0.33 -15.90
N ALA A 95 -22.71 -1.36 -16.08
CA ALA A 95 -23.21 -1.76 -17.40
C ALA A 95 -24.04 -0.65 -18.07
N LYS A 96 -24.79 0.14 -17.29
CA LYS A 96 -25.53 1.32 -17.76
C LYS A 96 -24.66 2.56 -17.96
N LYS A 97 -23.35 2.48 -17.69
CA LYS A 97 -22.40 3.62 -17.66
C LYS A 97 -22.83 4.73 -16.69
N ASP A 98 -23.60 4.38 -15.66
CA ASP A 98 -24.04 5.32 -14.64
C ASP A 98 -22.91 5.63 -13.66
N PHE A 99 -22.85 6.88 -13.22
CA PHE A 99 -21.89 7.29 -12.19
C PHE A 99 -22.31 6.72 -10.84
N ILE A 100 -21.46 5.88 -10.25
CA ILE A 100 -21.73 5.21 -8.97
C ILE A 100 -21.31 6.13 -7.83
N THR A 101 -22.30 6.76 -7.19
CA THR A 101 -22.11 7.51 -5.95
C THR A 101 -22.63 6.72 -4.76
N ARG A 102 -22.13 7.05 -3.56
CA ARG A 102 -22.60 6.44 -2.30
C ARG A 102 -24.11 6.66 -2.07
N GLU A 103 -24.64 7.79 -2.50
CA GLU A 103 -26.06 8.13 -2.37
C GLU A 103 -26.92 7.26 -3.28
N LYS A 104 -26.58 7.16 -4.57
CA LYS A 104 -27.27 6.26 -5.51
C LYS A 104 -27.23 4.81 -5.06
N LEU A 105 -26.07 4.34 -4.58
CA LEU A 105 -25.95 2.97 -4.07
C LEU A 105 -26.87 2.74 -2.85
N ARG A 106 -27.04 3.74 -1.99
CA ARG A 106 -27.98 3.67 -0.85
C ARG A 106 -29.44 3.67 -1.30
N GLU A 107 -29.78 4.43 -2.34
CA GLU A 107 -31.14 4.46 -2.91
C GLU A 107 -31.49 3.11 -3.54
N GLU A 108 -30.61 2.57 -4.37
CA GLU A 108 -30.77 1.25 -5.00
C GLU A 108 -30.85 0.11 -3.97
N LEU A 109 -30.05 0.19 -2.90
CA LEU A 109 -30.14 -0.78 -1.80
C LEU A 109 -31.47 -0.69 -1.05
N LYS A 110 -32.00 0.51 -0.82
CA LYS A 110 -33.32 0.67 -0.18
C LYS A 110 -34.45 0.13 -1.06
N GLN A 111 -34.35 0.29 -2.38
CA GLN A 111 -35.35 -0.22 -3.32
C GLN A 111 -35.33 -1.75 -3.43
N ASN A 112 -34.16 -2.39 -3.29
CA ASN A 112 -34.00 -3.84 -3.39
C ASN A 112 -34.17 -4.61 -2.05
N MET A 113 -34.26 -3.92 -0.90
CA MET A 113 -34.51 -4.52 0.42
C MET A 113 -35.98 -4.40 0.90
N LEU A 114 -36.92 -4.27 -0.04
CA LEU A 114 -38.37 -4.35 0.16
C LEU A 114 -38.91 -5.70 -0.31
#